data_AF-A0A813EBX1-F1
#
_entry.id   AF-A0A813EBX1-F1
#
_cell.length_a   1.000
_cell.length_b   1.000
_cell.length_c   1.000
_cell.angle_alpha   90.00
_cell.angle_beta   90.00
_cell.angle_gamma   90.00
#
_symmetry.space_group_name_H-M   'P 1'
#
loop_
_entity.id
_entity.type
_entity.pdbx_description
1 polymer ?
#
loop_
_entity_poly.entity_id
_entity_poly.type
_entity_poly.pdbx_seq_one_letter_code
_entity_poly.pdbx_strand_id
1 'polypeptide(L)'
;MIMAVIESFKFLPGLAECPLLVTCDGAGKVCDQVRPKRGFVTAELADKYAAYVHGLQDALGANRVLVLPEREGFGLAVKAAVARVTTPYVLLCQHDNMFVRPIDLERVIRIMEANQDDLKCVHFVSPKSTFEVEGNKDGGCNQGAAAPLSLKRIEDRLGRLAGSARDFGETKEDGAAQHAGAQSPSTFWPMPSWLERNHVCSTAHYRDFVLGPETKLKPGQFIEETFGQRMRQDLAAGGSHRPYGIYRLLDDPESATLHLDGRAFLPVLEQKRRGWRVTDLYQRLELRHSAWLAAEAGGCWSPGAPLPPWPPMPISGSAAGSSKNF
;
A
#
# COMPACT_ATOMS: atom_id res chain seq x y z
N MET A 1 -12.72 -0.73 8.61
CA MET A 1 -11.33 -0.91 8.11
C MET A 1 -11.01 0.01 6.92
N ILE A 2 -11.72 -0.11 5.80
CA ILE A 2 -11.44 0.66 4.56
C ILE A 2 -11.40 2.18 4.74
N MET A 3 -12.26 2.76 5.60
CA MET A 3 -12.26 4.20 5.86
C MET A 3 -10.95 4.71 6.45
N ALA A 4 -10.24 3.90 7.24
CA ALA A 4 -8.93 4.26 7.75
C ALA A 4 -7.85 4.27 6.66
N VAL A 5 -7.96 3.38 5.67
CA VAL A 5 -7.10 3.40 4.47
C VAL A 5 -7.38 4.66 3.64
N ILE A 6 -8.65 4.99 3.40
CA ILE A 6 -9.03 6.22 2.66
C ILE A 6 -8.52 7.46 3.40
N GLU A 7 -8.66 7.52 4.73
CA GLU A 7 -8.16 8.63 5.52
C GLU A 7 -6.64 8.78 5.43
N SER A 8 -5.91 7.66 5.27
CA SER A 8 -4.47 7.68 5.09
C SER A 8 -4.02 8.33 3.77
N PHE A 9 -4.91 8.55 2.81
CA PHE A 9 -4.59 9.23 1.56
C PHE A 9 -4.15 10.68 1.76
N LYS A 10 -4.38 11.27 2.94
CA LYS A 10 -3.80 12.58 3.32
C LYS A 10 -2.26 12.60 3.30
N PHE A 11 -1.60 11.44 3.36
CA PHE A 11 -0.16 11.31 3.22
C PHE A 11 0.32 11.35 1.76
N LEU A 12 -0.60 11.38 0.79
CA LEU A 12 -0.32 11.44 -0.64
C LEU A 12 -1.01 12.69 -1.19
N PRO A 13 -0.32 13.85 -1.19
CA PRO A 13 -0.90 15.09 -1.70
C PRO A 13 -1.52 14.90 -3.09
N GLY A 14 -2.72 15.46 -3.31
CA GLY A 14 -3.49 15.32 -4.55
C GLY A 14 -4.29 14.01 -4.70
N LEU A 15 -4.00 12.95 -3.92
CA LEU A 15 -4.70 11.67 -4.07
C LEU A 15 -6.19 11.76 -3.72
N ALA A 16 -6.57 12.58 -2.74
CA ALA A 16 -7.96 12.76 -2.34
C ALA A 16 -8.84 13.39 -3.44
N GLU A 17 -8.23 14.08 -4.40
CA GLU A 17 -8.91 14.70 -5.55
C GLU A 17 -9.09 13.71 -6.72
N CYS A 18 -8.37 12.59 -6.67
CA CYS A 18 -8.43 11.57 -7.71
C CYS A 18 -9.73 10.74 -7.61
N PRO A 19 -10.24 10.20 -8.74
CA PRO A 19 -11.37 9.29 -8.72
C PRO A 19 -11.12 8.07 -7.80
N LEU A 20 -12.03 7.83 -6.87
CA LEU A 20 -12.01 6.67 -5.97
C LEU A 20 -13.00 5.60 -6.45
N LEU A 21 -12.50 4.36 -6.58
CA LEU A 21 -13.31 3.18 -6.81
C LEU A 21 -13.02 2.14 -5.72
N VAL A 22 -14.03 1.82 -4.91
CA VAL A 22 -14.01 0.72 -3.95
C VAL A 22 -14.60 -0.51 -4.60
N THR A 23 -13.90 -1.63 -4.57
CA THR A 23 -14.40 -2.91 -5.13
C THR A 23 -14.74 -3.88 -4.01
N CYS A 24 -15.98 -4.35 -4.03
CA CYS A 24 -16.56 -5.32 -3.12
C CYS A 24 -16.68 -6.65 -3.87
N ASP A 25 -15.77 -7.59 -3.56
CA ASP A 25 -15.80 -8.98 -4.03
C ASP A 25 -16.97 -9.68 -3.34
N GLY A 26 -17.94 -10.21 -4.09
CA GLY A 26 -19.27 -10.57 -3.57
C GLY A 26 -19.26 -11.49 -2.34
N ALA A 27 -20.39 -11.57 -1.63
CA ALA A 27 -20.50 -12.28 -0.34
C ALA A 27 -20.09 -13.77 -0.39
N GLY A 28 -20.21 -14.39 -1.57
CA GLY A 28 -19.99 -15.82 -1.77
C GLY A 28 -21.30 -16.61 -1.73
N LYS A 29 -21.20 -17.93 -1.83
CA LYS A 29 -22.34 -18.85 -1.89
C LYS A 29 -22.86 -19.12 -0.48
N VAL A 30 -24.15 -18.89 -0.27
CA VAL A 30 -24.80 -19.13 1.02
C VAL A 30 -24.92 -20.65 1.27
N CYS A 31 -24.49 -21.11 2.44
CA CYS A 31 -24.72 -22.47 2.94
C CYS A 31 -24.65 -22.52 4.48
N ASP A 32 -24.95 -23.68 5.06
CA ASP A 32 -25.02 -23.83 6.52
C ASP A 32 -23.66 -23.76 7.23
N GLN A 33 -22.55 -23.91 6.49
CA GLN A 33 -21.20 -23.95 7.05
C GLN A 33 -20.26 -22.96 6.36
N VAL A 34 -19.63 -22.09 7.16
CA VAL A 34 -18.65 -21.13 6.66
C VAL A 34 -17.41 -21.86 6.11
N ARG A 35 -17.08 -21.63 4.84
CA ARG A 35 -15.82 -22.09 4.22
C ARG A 35 -15.18 -20.91 3.47
N PRO A 36 -14.45 -20.02 4.15
CA PRO A 36 -14.02 -18.73 3.59
C PRO A 36 -13.11 -18.89 2.38
N LYS A 37 -12.20 -19.87 2.39
CA LYS A 37 -11.29 -20.15 1.26
C LYS A 37 -12.03 -20.60 0.01
N ARG A 38 -13.19 -21.24 0.15
CA ARG A 38 -14.03 -21.72 -0.96
C ARG A 38 -15.20 -20.77 -1.28
N GLY A 39 -15.28 -19.64 -0.58
CA GLY A 39 -16.32 -18.63 -0.79
C GLY A 39 -17.70 -19.06 -0.34
N PHE A 40 -17.78 -19.91 0.69
CA PHE A 40 -19.06 -20.24 1.30
C PHE A 40 -19.25 -19.48 2.61
N VAL A 41 -20.44 -18.90 2.79
CA VAL A 41 -20.82 -18.08 3.95
C VAL A 41 -22.21 -18.50 4.44
N THR A 42 -22.56 -18.16 5.68
CA THR A 42 -23.94 -18.32 6.15
C THR A 42 -24.84 -17.21 5.63
N ALA A 43 -26.16 -17.39 5.72
CA ALA A 43 -27.12 -16.34 5.37
C ALA A 43 -26.86 -15.07 6.21
N GLU A 44 -26.64 -15.23 7.52
CA GLU A 44 -26.30 -14.11 8.41
C GLU A 44 -25.05 -13.33 7.97
N LEU A 45 -23.99 -14.04 7.53
CA LEU A 45 -22.78 -13.38 7.03
C LEU A 45 -23.00 -12.69 5.68
N ALA A 46 -23.84 -13.26 4.82
CA ALA A 46 -24.22 -12.63 3.56
C ALA A 46 -25.03 -11.35 3.81
N ASP A 47 -25.96 -11.37 4.77
CA ASP A 47 -26.76 -10.20 5.17
C ASP A 47 -25.88 -9.11 5.79
N LYS A 48 -24.95 -9.48 6.68
CA LYS A 48 -23.94 -8.55 7.23
C LYS A 48 -23.08 -7.92 6.14
N TYR A 49 -22.65 -8.70 5.16
CA TYR A 49 -21.89 -8.19 4.02
C TYR A 49 -22.73 -7.23 3.16
N ALA A 50 -23.99 -7.56 2.89
CA ALA A 50 -24.89 -6.70 2.14
C ALA A 50 -25.13 -5.36 2.86
N ALA A 51 -25.35 -5.40 4.18
CA ALA A 51 -25.46 -4.21 5.01
C ALA A 51 -24.18 -3.36 4.99
N TYR A 52 -23.01 -4.01 5.05
CA TYR A 52 -21.71 -3.33 4.91
C TYR A 52 -21.56 -2.63 3.56
N VAL A 53 -21.90 -3.30 2.46
CA VAL A 53 -21.85 -2.73 1.10
C VAL A 53 -22.80 -1.54 0.98
N HIS A 54 -24.02 -1.65 1.50
CA HIS A 54 -24.99 -0.56 1.50
C HIS A 54 -24.46 0.66 2.28
N GLY A 55 -23.89 0.43 3.47
CA GLY A 55 -23.26 1.51 4.24
C GLY A 55 -22.08 2.17 3.52
N LEU A 56 -21.30 1.42 2.73
CA LEU A 56 -20.26 2.00 1.88
C LEU A 56 -20.85 2.84 0.73
N GLN A 57 -21.91 2.38 0.10
CA GLN A 57 -22.59 3.12 -0.96
C GLN A 57 -23.21 4.42 -0.43
N ASP A 58 -23.78 4.40 0.77
CA ASP A 58 -24.28 5.60 1.45
C ASP A 58 -23.15 6.58 1.77
N ALA A 59 -22.01 6.07 2.28
CA ALA A 59 -20.89 6.91 2.71
C ALA A 59 -20.07 7.50 1.55
N LEU A 60 -19.92 6.78 0.45
CA LEU A 60 -19.03 7.14 -0.65
C LEU A 60 -19.75 7.53 -1.95
N GLY A 61 -21.03 7.20 -2.05
CA GLY A 61 -21.82 7.26 -3.29
C GLY A 61 -21.76 5.93 -4.06
N ALA A 62 -22.92 5.46 -4.51
CA ALA A 62 -23.06 4.18 -5.21
C ALA A 62 -22.22 4.06 -6.48
N ASN A 63 -21.95 5.18 -7.17
CA ASN A 63 -21.10 5.23 -8.37
C ASN A 63 -19.62 4.95 -8.09
N ARG A 64 -19.18 5.04 -6.82
CA ARG A 64 -17.81 4.76 -6.39
C ARG A 64 -17.63 3.37 -5.81
N VAL A 65 -18.69 2.58 -5.71
CA VAL A 65 -18.64 1.22 -5.15
C VAL A 65 -19.02 0.22 -6.22
N LEU A 66 -18.03 -0.54 -6.68
CA LEU A 66 -18.22 -1.68 -7.56
C LEU A 66 -18.52 -2.93 -6.72
N VAL A 67 -19.72 -3.47 -6.84
CA VAL A 67 -20.10 -4.74 -6.22
C VAL A 67 -20.09 -5.83 -7.28
N LEU A 68 -19.35 -6.90 -7.04
CA LEU A 68 -19.39 -8.08 -7.91
C LEU A 68 -20.58 -8.96 -7.52
N PRO A 69 -21.26 -9.58 -8.52
CA PRO A 69 -22.44 -10.40 -8.26
C PRO A 69 -22.11 -11.68 -7.48
N GLU A 70 -20.93 -12.23 -7.72
CA GLU A 70 -20.41 -13.41 -7.03
C GLU A 70 -19.04 -13.11 -6.40
N ARG A 71 -18.59 -14.03 -5.55
CA ARG A 71 -17.24 -14.01 -4.99
C ARG A 71 -16.26 -14.62 -5.97
N GLU A 72 -15.48 -13.76 -6.61
CA GLU A 72 -14.50 -14.12 -7.63
C GLU A 72 -13.09 -14.18 -7.04
N GLY A 73 -12.84 -13.53 -5.91
CA GLY A 73 -11.52 -13.43 -5.30
C GLY A 73 -10.72 -12.23 -5.80
N PHE A 74 -9.60 -11.96 -5.12
CA PHE A 74 -8.84 -10.71 -5.28
C PHE A 74 -8.42 -10.41 -6.72
N GLY A 75 -7.77 -11.35 -7.42
CA GLY A 75 -7.25 -11.08 -8.76
C GLY A 75 -8.34 -10.72 -9.78
N LEU A 76 -9.47 -11.44 -9.76
CA LEU A 76 -10.60 -11.16 -10.65
C LEU A 76 -11.35 -9.88 -10.24
N ALA A 77 -11.43 -9.57 -8.95
CA ALA A 77 -11.99 -8.31 -8.48
C ALA A 77 -11.16 -7.10 -8.94
N VAL A 78 -9.83 -7.18 -8.83
CA VAL A 78 -8.93 -6.17 -9.38
C VAL A 78 -9.12 -6.04 -10.90
N LYS A 79 -9.27 -7.15 -11.62
CA LYS A 79 -9.53 -7.13 -13.08
C LYS A 79 -10.83 -6.42 -13.44
N ALA A 80 -11.90 -6.68 -12.70
CA ALA A 80 -13.18 -5.99 -12.88
C ALA A 80 -13.10 -4.49 -12.54
N ALA A 81 -12.26 -4.11 -11.58
CA ALA A 81 -12.03 -2.72 -11.21
C ALA A 81 -11.23 -1.98 -12.27
N VAL A 82 -10.07 -2.52 -12.68
CA VAL A 82 -9.17 -1.92 -13.69
C VAL A 82 -9.87 -1.75 -15.04
N ALA A 83 -10.80 -2.64 -15.40
CA ALA A 83 -11.62 -2.49 -16.61
C ALA A 83 -12.49 -1.22 -16.63
N ARG A 84 -12.75 -0.59 -15.48
CA ARG A 84 -13.48 0.68 -15.36
C ARG A 84 -12.58 1.91 -15.27
N VAL A 85 -11.27 1.72 -15.11
CA VAL A 85 -10.32 2.83 -14.94
C VAL A 85 -9.96 3.42 -16.30
N THR A 86 -10.11 4.75 -16.42
CA THR A 86 -9.79 5.50 -17.63
C THR A 86 -8.59 6.42 -17.46
N THR A 87 -8.12 6.64 -16.23
CA THR A 87 -6.94 7.47 -15.94
C THR A 87 -5.66 6.77 -16.42
N PRO A 88 -4.60 7.51 -16.83
CA PRO A 88 -3.35 6.91 -17.30
C PRO A 88 -2.63 6.05 -16.24
N TYR A 89 -2.84 6.37 -14.96
CA TYR A 89 -2.30 5.66 -13.82
C TYR A 89 -3.41 5.24 -12.86
N VAL A 90 -3.18 4.13 -12.16
CA VAL A 90 -4.03 3.60 -11.09
C VAL A 90 -3.18 3.33 -9.85
N LEU A 91 -3.65 3.81 -8.69
CA LEU A 91 -3.13 3.41 -7.39
C LEU A 91 -4.01 2.30 -6.84
N LEU A 92 -3.47 1.08 -6.73
CA LEU A 92 -4.16 -0.01 -6.06
C LEU A 92 -3.84 0.05 -4.55
N CYS A 93 -4.88 0.04 -3.71
CA CYS A 93 -4.73 -0.07 -2.27
C CYS A 93 -5.46 -1.30 -1.74
N GLN A 94 -4.84 -2.04 -0.82
CA GLN A 94 -5.54 -3.10 -0.09
C GLN A 94 -6.45 -2.47 0.97
N HIS A 95 -7.59 -3.11 1.24
CA HIS A 95 -8.63 -2.61 2.15
C HIS A 95 -8.16 -2.49 3.63
N ASP A 96 -7.05 -3.15 3.96
CA ASP A 96 -6.42 -3.23 5.26
C ASP A 96 -5.02 -2.59 5.29
N ASN A 97 -4.55 -1.94 4.22
CA ASN A 97 -3.18 -1.44 4.14
C ASN A 97 -3.14 0.08 3.92
N MET A 98 -2.72 0.80 4.94
CA MET A 98 -2.73 2.28 4.96
C MET A 98 -1.35 2.87 4.71
N PHE A 99 -1.33 4.12 4.27
CA PHE A 99 -0.12 4.94 4.27
C PHE A 99 0.12 5.54 5.67
N VAL A 100 1.38 5.62 6.08
CA VAL A 100 1.73 6.06 7.45
C VAL A 100 2.73 7.21 7.50
N ARG A 101 3.24 7.64 6.34
CA ARG A 101 4.09 8.81 6.18
C ARG A 101 3.86 9.47 4.81
N PRO A 102 4.20 10.76 4.67
CA PRO A 102 4.11 11.44 3.39
C PRO A 102 4.93 10.75 2.29
N ILE A 103 4.38 10.72 1.07
CA ILE A 103 5.06 10.30 -0.16
C ILE A 103 4.67 11.30 -1.26
N ASP A 104 5.66 11.79 -1.99
CA ASP A 104 5.46 12.66 -3.15
C ASP A 104 5.00 11.84 -4.36
N LEU A 105 3.71 11.48 -4.36
CA LEU A 105 3.11 10.67 -5.42
C LEU A 105 3.16 11.37 -6.77
N GLU A 106 2.98 12.69 -6.80
CA GLU A 106 3.01 13.48 -8.03
C GLU A 106 4.38 13.36 -8.71
N ARG A 107 5.46 13.52 -7.95
CA ARG A 107 6.81 13.31 -8.47
C ARG A 107 7.06 11.88 -8.93
N VAL A 108 6.57 10.87 -8.19
CA VAL A 108 6.66 9.47 -8.63
C VAL A 108 6.01 9.28 -9.99
N ILE A 109 4.81 9.85 -10.21
CA ILE A 109 4.14 9.80 -11.51
C ILE A 109 4.95 10.50 -12.60
N ARG A 110 5.48 11.70 -12.35
CA ARG A 110 6.32 12.41 -13.35
C ARG A 110 7.56 11.61 -13.75
N ILE A 111 8.20 10.94 -12.78
CA ILE A 111 9.33 10.04 -13.06
C ILE A 111 8.85 8.82 -13.87
N MET A 112 7.70 8.22 -13.55
CA MET A 112 7.14 7.12 -14.35
C MET A 112 6.82 7.57 -15.79
N GLU A 113 6.28 8.78 -15.97
CA GLU A 113 5.95 9.35 -17.28
C GLU A 113 7.18 9.58 -18.15
N ALA A 114 8.28 10.05 -17.55
CA ALA A 114 9.56 10.21 -18.24
C ALA A 114 10.20 8.86 -18.61
N ASN A 115 9.87 7.78 -17.89
CA ASN A 115 10.56 6.49 -18.00
C ASN A 115 9.63 5.31 -18.34
N GLN A 116 8.53 5.53 -19.06
CA GLN A 116 7.46 4.54 -19.29
C GLN A 116 7.94 3.21 -19.92
N ASP A 117 9.06 3.22 -20.65
CA ASP A 117 9.65 2.03 -21.27
C ASP A 117 10.23 1.06 -20.25
N ASP A 118 10.63 1.56 -19.07
CA ASP A 118 11.29 0.82 -18.00
C ASP A 118 10.46 0.83 -16.71
N LEU A 119 9.91 1.97 -16.27
CA LEU A 119 9.25 2.16 -14.99
C LEU A 119 7.72 2.22 -15.15
N LYS A 120 7.07 1.06 -15.05
CA LYS A 120 5.63 0.90 -15.34
C LYS A 120 4.77 0.73 -14.09
N CYS A 121 5.35 0.19 -13.02
CA CYS A 121 4.70 -0.02 -11.73
C CYS A 121 5.67 0.29 -10.57
N VAL A 122 5.19 0.99 -9.55
CA VAL A 122 5.95 1.39 -8.37
C VAL A 122 5.23 0.95 -7.10
N HIS A 123 5.87 0.07 -6.35
CA HIS A 123 5.46 -0.36 -5.01
C HIS A 123 6.11 0.51 -3.93
N PHE A 124 5.42 0.63 -2.80
CA PHE A 124 5.92 1.36 -1.63
C PHE A 124 6.54 0.43 -0.58
N VAL A 125 7.45 0.98 0.24
CA VAL A 125 8.12 0.26 1.33
C VAL A 125 7.09 -0.18 2.39
N SER A 126 7.23 -1.40 2.93
CA SER A 126 6.29 -1.98 3.91
C SER A 126 7.01 -2.56 5.14
N PRO A 127 6.31 -2.92 6.22
CA PRO A 127 6.95 -3.25 7.50
C PRO A 127 7.71 -4.58 7.47
N LYS A 128 7.37 -5.51 6.57
CA LYS A 128 8.21 -6.72 6.37
C LYS A 128 9.54 -6.43 5.69
N SER A 129 9.71 -5.23 5.12
CA SER A 129 11.00 -4.72 4.67
C SER A 129 11.71 -3.88 5.72
N THR A 130 11.23 -3.81 6.99
CA THR A 130 11.95 -3.09 8.04
C THR A 130 13.37 -3.61 8.13
N PHE A 131 14.27 -2.68 7.86
CA PHE A 131 15.69 -2.73 8.07
C PHE A 131 15.95 -3.22 9.50
N GLU A 132 16.43 -4.45 9.64
CA GLU A 132 16.91 -4.90 10.93
C GLU A 132 18.16 -4.06 11.25
N VAL A 133 18.04 -3.16 12.23
CA VAL A 133 19.19 -2.69 12.97
C VAL A 133 19.57 -3.88 13.84
N GLU A 134 20.66 -4.57 13.51
CA GLU A 134 21.19 -5.61 14.39
C GLU A 134 21.39 -4.99 15.77
N GLY A 135 20.60 -5.48 16.72
CA GLY A 135 20.96 -5.42 18.12
C GLY A 135 22.28 -6.17 18.25
N ASN A 136 23.31 -5.42 18.62
CA ASN A 136 24.61 -5.89 19.06
C ASN A 136 24.46 -7.20 19.84
N LYS A 137 24.86 -8.34 19.25
CA LYS A 137 24.89 -9.64 19.92
C LYS A 137 26.14 -9.84 20.77
N ASP A 138 26.94 -8.80 20.94
CA ASP A 138 28.04 -8.78 21.91
C ASP A 138 27.78 -7.68 22.94
N GLY A 139 27.74 -8.05 24.22
CA GLY A 139 27.43 -7.17 25.35
C GLY A 139 28.48 -6.08 25.61
N GLY A 140 28.61 -5.12 24.68
CA GLY A 140 29.44 -3.93 24.82
C GLY A 140 28.57 -2.68 24.82
N CYS A 141 28.52 -2.00 25.96
CA CYS A 141 27.97 -0.65 26.06
C CYS A 141 28.83 0.32 25.23
N ASN A 142 28.28 0.82 24.13
CA ASN A 142 28.73 2.08 23.55
C ASN A 142 27.52 2.87 23.04
N GLN A 143 27.25 3.99 23.72
CA GLN A 143 26.43 5.08 23.22
C GLN A 143 27.21 5.75 22.09
N GLY A 144 26.71 5.73 20.85
CA GLY A 144 27.35 6.44 19.75
C GLY A 144 26.72 6.14 18.40
N ALA A 145 26.10 7.16 17.81
CA ALA A 145 25.71 7.35 16.40
C ALA A 145 25.08 6.15 15.66
N ALA A 146 23.78 6.28 15.34
CA ALA A 146 23.11 5.40 14.38
C ALA A 146 23.83 5.48 13.01
N ALA A 147 24.51 4.42 12.62
CA ALA A 147 25.11 4.32 11.28
C ALA A 147 23.99 4.36 10.21
N PRO A 148 24.20 5.03 9.06
CA PRO A 148 23.22 5.04 7.99
C PRO A 148 22.95 3.62 7.49
N LEU A 149 21.68 3.27 7.33
CA LEU A 149 21.24 2.00 6.75
C LEU A 149 21.76 1.90 5.30
N SER A 150 22.63 0.94 5.02
CA SER A 150 23.24 0.80 3.69
C SER A 150 22.31 0.06 2.72
N LEU A 151 22.26 0.54 1.46
CA LEU A 151 21.57 -0.08 0.32
C LEU A 151 21.82 -1.60 0.22
N LYS A 152 23.03 -2.03 0.62
CA LYS A 152 23.50 -3.42 0.63
C LYS A 152 22.54 -4.41 1.32
N ARG A 153 21.84 -3.99 2.39
CA ARG A 153 20.89 -4.83 3.15
C ARG A 153 19.56 -5.09 2.43
N ILE A 154 19.15 -4.21 1.52
CA ILE A 154 17.95 -4.40 0.69
C ILE A 154 18.21 -5.50 -0.35
N GLU A 155 19.43 -5.52 -0.89
CA GLU A 155 19.87 -6.43 -1.94
C GLU A 155 19.84 -7.89 -1.47
N ASP A 156 20.24 -8.13 -0.21
CA ASP A 156 20.28 -9.47 0.39
C ASP A 156 18.90 -10.07 0.65
N ARG A 157 17.87 -9.22 0.87
CA ARG A 157 16.51 -9.66 1.25
C ARG A 157 15.54 -9.74 0.06
N LEU A 158 15.69 -8.86 -0.92
CA LEU A 158 14.89 -8.88 -2.15
C LEU A 158 15.53 -9.76 -3.23
N GLY A 159 16.82 -10.07 -3.12
CA GLY A 159 17.59 -10.77 -4.13
C GLY A 159 17.92 -9.89 -5.33
N ARG A 160 18.98 -10.22 -6.06
CA ARG A 160 19.41 -9.53 -7.29
C ARG A 160 18.84 -10.14 -8.56
N LEU A 161 17.82 -10.99 -8.45
CA LEU A 161 17.27 -11.71 -9.59
C LEU A 161 16.75 -10.76 -10.70
N ALA A 162 16.23 -9.60 -10.30
CA ALA A 162 15.76 -8.56 -11.21
C ALA A 162 16.81 -7.46 -11.50
N GLY A 163 18.04 -7.62 -10.99
CA GLY A 163 19.11 -6.63 -11.06
C GLY A 163 19.32 -5.84 -9.75
N SER A 164 20.04 -4.72 -9.87
CA SER A 164 20.37 -3.81 -8.77
C SER A 164 19.50 -2.54 -8.82
N ALA A 165 19.53 -1.75 -7.74
CA ALA A 165 18.88 -0.43 -7.69
C ALA A 165 19.26 0.45 -8.90
N ARG A 166 18.31 1.24 -9.38
CA ARG A 166 18.47 2.20 -10.49
C ARG A 166 17.90 3.55 -10.10
N ASP A 167 18.54 4.60 -10.54
CA ASP A 167 18.05 5.96 -10.39
C ASP A 167 17.25 6.37 -11.63
N PHE A 168 16.10 7.01 -11.41
CA PHE A 168 15.25 7.55 -12.46
C PHE A 168 14.95 9.02 -12.16
N GLY A 169 15.06 9.87 -13.19
CA GLY A 169 14.74 11.30 -13.12
C GLY A 169 13.48 11.66 -13.90
N GLU A 170 13.04 12.92 -13.78
CA GLU A 170 11.89 13.48 -14.53
C GLU A 170 12.22 13.81 -16.00
N THR A 171 13.48 13.64 -16.42
CA THR A 171 13.94 13.86 -17.80
C THR A 171 14.63 12.61 -18.31
N LYS A 172 14.28 12.14 -19.52
CA LYS A 172 15.08 11.11 -20.21
C LYS A 172 16.48 11.71 -20.43
N GLU A 173 17.52 11.06 -19.92
CA GLU A 173 18.91 11.49 -20.12
C GLU A 173 19.31 11.33 -21.59
N ASP A 174 18.96 12.31 -22.42
CA ASP A 174 19.57 12.52 -23.73
C ASP A 174 20.62 13.63 -23.60
N GLY A 175 21.74 13.30 -22.94
CA GLY A 175 22.94 14.14 -22.94
C GLY A 175 22.89 15.40 -22.04
N ALA A 176 23.81 15.42 -21.08
CA ALA A 176 24.38 16.61 -20.43
C ALA A 176 23.68 17.97 -20.66
N ALA A 177 22.62 18.23 -19.89
CA ALA A 177 22.23 19.61 -19.56
C ALA A 177 21.87 19.66 -18.08
N GLN A 178 22.83 20.11 -17.26
CA GLN A 178 22.61 20.52 -15.89
C GLN A 178 21.72 21.77 -15.91
N HIS A 179 20.41 21.59 -15.96
CA HIS A 179 19.48 22.68 -15.68
C HIS A 179 19.44 22.91 -14.17
N ALA A 180 19.94 24.07 -13.74
CA ALA A 180 19.87 24.55 -12.37
C ALA A 180 18.38 24.68 -11.96
N GLY A 181 17.85 23.64 -11.31
CA GLY A 181 16.44 23.55 -10.91
C GLY A 181 15.85 22.15 -10.96
N ALA A 182 16.48 21.19 -11.65
CA ALA A 182 16.02 19.80 -11.66
C ALA A 182 16.26 19.15 -10.29
N GLN A 183 15.20 18.57 -9.69
CA GLN A 183 15.34 17.78 -8.48
C GLN A 183 16.17 16.52 -8.77
N SER A 184 16.97 16.07 -7.79
CA SER A 184 17.81 14.87 -7.92
C SER A 184 16.98 13.65 -8.37
N PRO A 185 17.55 12.69 -9.09
CA PRO A 185 16.83 11.46 -9.44
C PRO A 185 16.42 10.69 -8.17
N SER A 186 15.36 9.88 -8.27
CA SER A 186 14.91 9.01 -7.18
C SER A 186 15.39 7.59 -7.42
N THR A 187 15.70 6.86 -6.34
CA THR A 187 16.22 5.50 -6.42
C THR A 187 15.09 4.47 -6.34
N PHE A 188 15.15 3.47 -7.23
CA PHE A 188 14.16 2.42 -7.37
C PHE A 188 14.81 1.04 -7.43
N TRP A 189 14.23 0.08 -6.70
CA TRP A 189 14.69 -1.31 -6.69
C TRP A 189 13.86 -2.18 -7.63
N PRO A 190 14.44 -2.85 -8.64
CA PRO A 190 13.70 -3.75 -9.52
C PRO A 190 13.18 -4.96 -8.74
N MET A 191 11.90 -5.25 -8.83
CA MET A 191 11.28 -6.33 -8.06
C MET A 191 11.34 -7.65 -8.82
N PRO A 192 11.72 -8.78 -8.20
CA PRO A 192 11.79 -10.08 -8.88
C PRO A 192 10.44 -10.81 -9.00
N SER A 193 9.39 -10.21 -8.47
CA SER A 193 8.03 -10.74 -8.49
C SER A 193 7.06 -9.61 -8.19
N TRP A 194 5.89 -9.68 -8.79
CA TRP A 194 4.73 -8.91 -8.37
C TRP A 194 4.36 -9.24 -6.92
N LEU A 195 3.98 -8.22 -6.15
CA LEU A 195 3.47 -8.37 -4.79
C LEU A 195 2.14 -7.63 -4.67
N GLU A 196 1.17 -8.24 -4.02
CA GLU A 196 -0.12 -7.60 -3.78
C GLU A 196 -0.03 -6.67 -2.57
N ARG A 197 0.56 -5.50 -2.78
CA ARG A 197 0.67 -4.40 -1.81
C ARG A 197 0.20 -3.11 -2.44
N ASN A 198 0.14 -2.02 -1.69
CA ASN A 198 -0.17 -0.73 -2.30
C ASN A 198 0.91 -0.39 -3.36
N HIS A 199 0.47 -0.03 -4.56
CA HIS A 199 1.35 0.32 -5.68
C HIS A 199 0.60 1.19 -6.68
N VAL A 200 1.35 2.06 -7.35
CA VAL A 200 0.89 2.84 -8.49
C VAL A 200 1.41 2.22 -9.78
N CYS A 201 0.58 2.14 -10.81
CA CYS A 201 0.90 1.47 -12.06
C CYS A 201 0.28 2.20 -13.24
N SER A 202 0.95 2.17 -14.40
CA SER A 202 0.33 2.54 -15.67
C SER A 202 -0.90 1.66 -15.90
N THR A 203 -2.06 2.28 -16.11
CA THR A 203 -3.33 1.56 -16.30
C THR A 203 -3.27 0.64 -17.51
N ALA A 204 -2.66 1.07 -18.60
CA ALA A 204 -2.49 0.25 -19.80
C ALA A 204 -1.60 -0.97 -19.51
N HIS A 205 -0.46 -0.78 -18.85
CA HIS A 205 0.40 -1.89 -18.46
C HIS A 205 -0.31 -2.87 -17.52
N TYR A 206 -1.05 -2.37 -16.52
CA TYR A 206 -1.79 -3.21 -15.60
C TYR A 206 -2.84 -4.05 -16.35
N ARG A 207 -3.69 -3.39 -17.13
CA ARG A 207 -4.79 -4.04 -17.85
C ARG A 207 -4.29 -5.05 -18.88
N ASP A 208 -3.33 -4.64 -19.71
CA ASP A 208 -2.98 -5.35 -20.94
C ASP A 208 -1.84 -6.35 -20.74
N PHE A 209 -0.98 -6.14 -19.73
CA PHE A 209 0.16 -7.02 -19.46
C PHE A 209 0.01 -7.79 -18.14
N VAL A 210 -0.19 -7.10 -17.02
CA VAL A 210 -0.30 -7.76 -15.70
C VAL A 210 -1.54 -8.65 -15.64
N LEU A 211 -2.69 -8.13 -16.07
CA LEU A 211 -4.00 -8.81 -16.11
C LEU A 211 -4.39 -9.28 -17.52
N GLY A 212 -3.43 -9.18 -18.45
CA GLY A 212 -3.60 -9.48 -19.85
C GLY A 212 -3.92 -10.95 -20.14
N PRO A 213 -4.09 -11.30 -21.42
CA PRO A 213 -4.52 -12.64 -21.84
C PRO A 213 -3.62 -13.78 -21.33
N GLU A 214 -2.32 -13.51 -21.11
CA GLU A 214 -1.36 -14.49 -20.60
C GLU A 214 -1.52 -14.76 -19.09
N THR A 215 -2.13 -13.85 -18.34
CA THR A 215 -2.39 -14.01 -16.91
C THR A 215 -3.75 -14.66 -16.71
N LYS A 216 -3.74 -16.00 -16.74
CA LYS A 216 -4.93 -16.84 -16.55
C LYS A 216 -5.32 -16.92 -15.07
N LEU A 217 -6.07 -15.93 -14.60
CA LEU A 217 -6.64 -15.90 -13.25
C LEU A 217 -7.89 -16.79 -13.16
N LYS A 218 -7.93 -17.68 -12.16
CA LYS A 218 -9.13 -18.41 -11.74
C LYS A 218 -9.73 -17.79 -10.48
N PRO A 219 -11.01 -18.06 -10.17
CA PRO A 219 -11.60 -17.59 -8.92
C PRO A 219 -10.79 -18.00 -7.69
N GLY A 220 -10.56 -17.05 -6.80
CA GLY A 220 -9.76 -17.21 -5.58
C GLY A 220 -8.24 -17.17 -5.75
N GLN A 221 -7.72 -17.04 -6.98
CA GLN A 221 -6.28 -16.88 -7.20
C GLN A 221 -5.82 -15.44 -7.07
N PHE A 222 -4.58 -15.30 -6.61
CA PHE A 222 -3.87 -14.05 -6.50
C PHE A 222 -3.05 -13.78 -7.78
N ILE A 223 -2.89 -12.49 -8.11
CA ILE A 223 -1.99 -12.01 -9.16
C ILE A 223 -0.55 -12.37 -8.80
N GLU A 224 -0.19 -12.30 -7.51
CA GLU A 224 1.14 -12.70 -7.01
C GLU A 224 1.45 -14.19 -7.28
N GLU A 225 0.44 -15.06 -7.15
CA GLU A 225 0.58 -16.50 -7.37
C GLU A 225 0.60 -16.90 -8.85
N THR A 226 0.12 -16.01 -9.73
CA THR A 226 0.03 -16.28 -11.18
C THR A 226 1.09 -15.49 -11.94
N PHE A 227 0.85 -14.19 -12.11
CA PHE A 227 1.78 -13.28 -12.77
C PHE A 227 3.11 -13.17 -12.01
N GLY A 228 3.09 -13.04 -10.68
CA GLY A 228 4.30 -12.93 -9.87
C GLY A 228 5.21 -14.16 -9.94
N GLN A 229 4.64 -15.37 -9.91
CA GLN A 229 5.39 -16.61 -10.08
C GLN A 229 5.96 -16.75 -11.50
N ARG A 230 5.16 -16.42 -12.53
CA ARG A 230 5.63 -16.42 -13.94
C ARG A 230 6.82 -15.48 -14.13
N MET A 231 6.70 -14.25 -13.63
CA MET A 231 7.78 -13.27 -13.66
C MET A 231 9.05 -13.80 -12.99
N ARG A 232 8.94 -14.36 -11.78
CA ARG A 232 10.09 -14.91 -11.06
C ARG A 232 10.77 -16.04 -11.83
N GLN A 233 9.99 -16.92 -12.45
CA GLN A 233 10.51 -18.03 -13.25
C GLN A 233 11.23 -17.54 -14.51
N ASP A 234 10.66 -16.57 -15.22
CA ASP A 234 11.25 -15.97 -16.40
C ASP A 234 12.59 -15.29 -16.07
N LEU A 235 12.65 -14.47 -15.02
CA LEU A 235 13.89 -13.84 -14.58
C LEU A 235 14.94 -14.88 -14.14
N ALA A 236 14.52 -15.97 -13.48
CA ALA A 236 15.42 -17.09 -13.13
C ALA A 236 15.97 -17.84 -14.34
N ALA A 237 15.27 -17.81 -15.46
CA ALA A 237 15.72 -18.35 -16.75
C ALA A 237 16.59 -17.35 -17.56
N GLY A 238 16.88 -16.17 -17.01
CA GLY A 238 17.65 -15.13 -17.69
C GLY A 238 16.80 -14.14 -18.51
N GLY A 239 15.48 -14.13 -18.32
CA GLY A 239 14.57 -13.16 -18.92
C GLY A 239 14.87 -11.71 -18.52
N SER A 240 14.42 -10.76 -19.33
CA SER A 240 14.62 -9.33 -19.06
C SER A 240 13.60 -8.79 -18.06
N HIS A 241 14.02 -7.94 -17.13
CA HIS A 241 13.10 -7.21 -16.24
C HIS A 241 12.31 -6.11 -16.97
N ARG A 242 12.83 -5.57 -18.08
CA ARG A 242 12.28 -4.39 -18.77
C ARG A 242 10.80 -4.53 -19.19
N PRO A 243 10.32 -5.67 -19.72
CA PRO A 243 8.90 -5.85 -20.03
C PRO A 243 7.99 -5.68 -18.80
N TYR A 244 8.43 -6.20 -17.65
CA TYR A 244 7.71 -6.10 -16.39
C TYR A 244 7.72 -4.68 -15.83
N GLY A 245 8.91 -4.06 -15.73
CA GLY A 245 9.05 -2.69 -15.28
C GLY A 245 8.46 -2.39 -13.90
N ILE A 246 8.56 -3.36 -12.98
CA ILE A 246 8.00 -3.25 -11.62
C ILE A 246 9.13 -2.94 -10.66
N TYR A 247 8.99 -1.82 -9.96
CA TYR A 247 10.00 -1.32 -9.06
C TYR A 247 9.41 -1.04 -7.68
N ARG A 248 10.29 -0.95 -6.69
CA ARG A 248 9.98 -0.39 -5.38
C ARG A 248 10.69 0.94 -5.22
N LEU A 249 9.97 1.96 -4.77
CA LEU A 249 10.56 3.24 -4.41
C LEU A 249 11.44 3.09 -3.16
N LEU A 250 12.67 3.59 -3.20
CA LEU A 250 13.60 3.64 -2.08
C LEU A 250 13.80 5.09 -1.62
N ASP A 251 12.75 5.69 -1.07
CA ASP A 251 12.70 7.09 -0.64
C ASP A 251 13.02 7.28 0.85
N ASP A 252 12.67 6.33 1.70
CA ASP A 252 12.90 6.39 3.13
C ASP A 252 13.09 4.97 3.72
N PRO A 253 13.97 4.78 4.72
CA PRO A 253 14.06 3.51 5.43
C PRO A 253 12.81 3.15 6.25
N GLU A 254 11.97 4.12 6.62
CA GLU A 254 10.71 3.85 7.29
C GLU A 254 9.65 3.35 6.31
N SER A 255 8.77 2.49 6.82
CA SER A 255 7.70 1.91 6.02
C SER A 255 6.73 3.01 5.57
N ALA A 256 6.49 3.06 4.26
CA ALA A 256 5.46 3.90 3.66
C ALA A 256 4.05 3.41 3.99
N THR A 257 3.90 2.09 4.17
CA THR A 257 2.61 1.43 4.33
C THR A 257 2.58 0.52 5.56
N LEU A 258 1.38 0.28 6.13
CA LEU A 258 1.18 -0.68 7.21
C LEU A 258 -0.21 -1.34 7.13
N HIS A 259 -0.21 -2.65 7.43
CA HIS A 259 -1.40 -3.47 7.58
C HIS A 259 -2.12 -3.22 8.91
N LEU A 260 -3.44 -3.01 8.83
CA LEU A 260 -4.39 -2.89 9.93
C LEU A 260 -4.75 -4.24 10.56
N ASP A 261 -4.52 -5.34 9.87
CA ASP A 261 -4.81 -6.70 10.31
C ASP A 261 -3.86 -7.73 9.64
N GLY A 262 -3.79 -8.95 10.15
CA GLY A 262 -3.08 -10.08 9.54
C GLY A 262 -1.73 -10.45 10.17
N ARG A 263 -0.98 -11.37 9.54
CA ARG A 263 0.24 -12.02 10.11
C ARG A 263 1.40 -11.08 10.46
N ALA A 264 1.35 -9.83 10.01
CA ALA A 264 2.34 -8.80 10.34
C ALA A 264 1.76 -7.65 11.17
N PHE A 265 0.49 -7.77 11.59
CA PHE A 265 -0.11 -6.88 12.57
C PHE A 265 0.63 -7.07 13.89
N LEU A 266 1.34 -6.03 14.32
CA LEU A 266 2.04 -5.96 15.58
C LEU A 266 1.19 -5.11 16.53
N PRO A 267 0.71 -5.65 17.66
CA PRO A 267 0.00 -4.85 18.65
C PRO A 267 0.84 -3.66 19.11
N VAL A 268 0.19 -2.54 19.43
CA VAL A 268 0.86 -1.28 19.81
C VAL A 268 1.88 -1.47 20.93
N LEU A 269 1.56 -2.31 21.92
CA LEU A 269 2.46 -2.63 23.03
C LEU A 269 3.75 -3.30 22.56
N GLU A 270 3.66 -4.20 21.57
CA GLU A 270 4.82 -4.89 21.00
C GLU A 270 5.62 -3.96 20.07
N GLN A 271 4.97 -3.04 19.35
CA GLN A 271 5.65 -1.98 18.58
C GLN A 271 6.44 -1.04 19.51
N LYS A 272 5.84 -0.59 20.62
CA LYS A 272 6.52 0.22 21.65
C LYS A 272 7.71 -0.54 22.26
N ARG A 273 7.54 -1.84 22.57
CA ARG A 273 8.62 -2.72 23.05
C ARG A 273 9.78 -2.80 22.06
N ARG A 274 9.49 -2.79 20.75
CA ARG A 274 10.49 -2.80 19.66
C ARG A 274 11.06 -1.42 19.33
N GLY A 275 10.74 -0.39 20.10
CA GLY A 275 11.28 0.97 19.92
C GLY A 275 10.70 1.72 18.73
N TRP A 276 9.58 1.26 18.16
CA TRP A 276 8.92 1.98 17.07
C TRP A 276 8.29 3.25 17.63
N ARG A 277 8.45 4.38 16.92
CA ARG A 277 7.70 5.60 17.23
C ARG A 277 6.23 5.37 16.88
N VAL A 278 5.49 4.82 17.83
CA VAL A 278 4.03 4.69 17.75
C VAL A 278 3.45 6.10 17.76
N THR A 279 3.08 6.58 16.57
CA THR A 279 2.38 7.85 16.45
C THR A 279 0.96 7.70 17.03
N ASP A 280 0.36 8.83 17.43
CA ASP A 280 -1.04 8.94 17.87
C ASP A 280 -2.05 8.29 16.88
N LEU A 281 -1.63 8.09 15.62
CA LEU A 281 -2.40 7.36 14.62
C LEU A 281 -2.70 5.91 15.03
N TYR A 282 -1.75 5.13 15.55
CA TYR A 282 -1.97 3.72 15.88
C TYR A 282 -2.86 3.54 17.10
N GLN A 283 -2.71 4.39 18.12
CA GLN A 283 -3.62 4.40 19.27
C GLN A 283 -5.03 4.80 18.84
N ARG A 284 -5.18 5.80 17.96
CA ARG A 284 -6.49 6.18 17.41
C ARG A 284 -7.10 5.07 16.53
N LEU A 285 -6.29 4.33 15.78
CA LEU A 285 -6.75 3.21 14.97
C LEU A 285 -7.15 2.01 15.83
N GLU A 286 -6.41 1.72 16.90
CA GLU A 286 -6.76 0.69 17.87
C GLU A 286 -8.05 1.05 18.62
N LEU A 287 -8.22 2.32 19.03
CA LEU A 287 -9.46 2.83 19.61
C LEU A 287 -10.63 2.76 18.62
N ARG A 288 -10.42 3.13 17.35
CA ARG A 288 -11.46 3.12 16.32
C ARG A 288 -11.81 1.71 15.85
N HIS A 289 -10.85 0.80 15.78
CA HIS A 289 -11.08 -0.62 15.53
C HIS A 289 -11.84 -1.25 16.68
N SER A 290 -11.45 -0.95 17.93
CA SER A 290 -12.16 -1.40 19.13
C SER A 290 -13.59 -0.84 19.19
N ALA A 291 -13.78 0.44 18.85
CA ALA A 291 -15.09 1.07 18.77
C ALA A 291 -15.95 0.49 17.63
N TRP A 292 -15.34 0.16 16.48
CA TRP A 292 -16.02 -0.50 15.38
C TRP A 292 -16.44 -1.92 15.77
N LEU A 293 -15.56 -2.72 16.38
CA LEU A 293 -15.88 -4.05 16.90
C LEU A 293 -16.98 -3.99 17.98
N ALA A 294 -16.96 -2.98 18.84
CA ALA A 294 -18.00 -2.77 19.85
C ALA A 294 -19.35 -2.37 19.23
N ALA A 295 -19.35 -1.56 18.17
CA ALA A 295 -20.55 -1.18 17.43
C ALA A 295 -21.12 -2.34 16.58
N GLU A 296 -20.26 -3.23 16.07
CA GLU A 296 -20.67 -4.48 15.41
C GLU A 296 -21.26 -5.50 16.41
N ALA A 297 -20.73 -5.55 17.63
CA ALA A 297 -21.22 -6.44 18.69
C ALA A 297 -22.52 -5.98 19.34
N GLY A 298 -22.84 -4.67 19.27
CA GLY A 298 -24.06 -4.07 19.77
C GLY A 298 -24.79 -3.32 18.66
N GLY A 299 -25.49 -4.05 17.79
CA GLY A 299 -26.14 -3.48 16.61
C GLY A 299 -27.05 -2.28 16.93
N CYS A 300 -26.62 -1.09 16.51
CA CYS A 300 -27.45 0.03 16.05
C CYS A 300 -26.51 1.18 15.61
N TRP A 301 -26.06 1.18 14.35
CA TRP A 301 -25.50 2.41 13.76
C TRP A 301 -26.62 3.17 13.06
N SER A 302 -26.80 4.43 13.45
CA SER A 302 -27.76 5.35 12.81
C SER A 302 -27.04 6.18 11.72
N PRO A 303 -27.56 6.22 10.48
CA PRO A 303 -26.98 7.03 9.42
C PRO A 303 -27.06 8.52 9.79
N GLY A 304 -25.91 9.22 9.82
CA GLY A 304 -25.83 10.67 10.01
C GLY A 304 -25.10 11.16 11.27
N ALA A 305 -24.64 10.28 12.16
CA ALA A 305 -23.77 10.70 13.26
C ALA A 305 -22.40 11.14 12.69
N PRO A 306 -21.97 12.41 12.87
CA PRO A 306 -20.64 12.83 12.46
C PRO A 306 -19.60 12.06 13.26
N LEU A 307 -18.52 11.67 12.59
CA LEU A 307 -17.32 11.19 13.29
C LEU A 307 -16.88 12.27 14.28
N PRO A 308 -16.41 11.91 15.48
CA PRO A 308 -15.91 12.89 16.42
C PRO A 308 -14.83 13.75 15.74
N PRO A 309 -14.90 15.09 15.86
CA PRO A 309 -13.92 15.97 15.25
C PRO A 309 -12.54 15.70 15.82
N TRP A 310 -11.51 15.95 15.00
CA TRP A 310 -10.12 15.88 15.43
C TRP A 310 -9.89 16.83 16.61
N PRO A 311 -9.14 16.42 17.66
CA PRO A 311 -8.51 17.42 18.51
C PRO A 311 -7.55 18.25 17.64
N PRO A 312 -7.44 19.57 17.87
CA PRO A 312 -6.53 20.41 17.11
C PRO A 312 -5.11 19.85 17.22
N MET A 313 -4.41 19.75 16.09
CA MET A 313 -3.00 19.37 16.09
C MET A 313 -2.23 20.37 16.97
N PRO A 314 -1.26 19.92 17.80
CA PRO A 314 -0.34 20.85 18.43
C PRO A 314 0.40 21.57 17.31
N ILE A 315 0.02 22.82 17.07
CA ILE A 315 0.80 23.76 16.29
C ILE A 315 2.14 23.81 17.02
N SER A 316 3.23 23.49 16.33
CA SER A 316 4.58 23.67 16.84
C SER A 316 4.75 25.15 17.19
N GLY A 317 4.52 25.46 18.47
CA GLY A 317 4.63 26.79 19.04
C GLY A 317 6.08 27.23 19.03
N SER A 318 6.30 28.35 18.34
CA SER A 318 7.41 29.28 18.41
C SER A 318 8.46 29.02 19.49
N ALA A 319 9.72 28.95 19.05
CA ALA A 319 10.86 29.34 19.85
C ALA A 319 10.67 30.78 20.35
N ALA A 320 10.33 30.94 21.62
CA ALA A 320 10.56 32.17 22.36
C ALA A 320 11.88 31.99 23.11
N GLY A 321 12.91 32.71 22.66
CA GLY A 321 14.16 32.82 23.40
C GLY A 321 13.97 33.64 24.67
N SER A 322 14.79 33.37 25.69
CA SER A 322 15.46 34.39 26.50
C SER A 322 16.37 33.76 27.55
N SER A 323 17.59 34.31 27.61
CA SER A 323 18.41 34.53 28.80
C SER A 323 19.16 33.36 29.46
N LYS A 324 20.47 33.35 29.20
CA LYS A 324 21.58 33.49 30.17
C LYS A 324 21.28 33.04 31.61
N ASN A 325 22.10 32.12 32.12
CA ASN A 325 23.05 32.39 33.21
C ASN A 325 24.02 31.21 33.42
N PHE A 326 25.32 31.56 33.37
CA PHE A 326 26.55 30.78 33.64
C PHE A 326 26.91 29.60 32.75
#